data_AF-A0A504WZF7-F1
#
_entry.id   AF-A0A504WZF7-F1
#
_cell.length_a   1.000
_cell.length_b   1.000
_cell.length_c   1.000
_cell.angle_alpha   90.00
_cell.angle_beta   90.00
_cell.angle_gamma   90.00
#
_symmetry.space_group_name_H-M   'P 1'
#
loop_
_entity.id
_entity.type
_entity.pdbx_description
1 polymer ?
#
loop_
_entity_poly.entity_id
_entity_poly.type
_entity_poly.pdbx_seq_one_letter_code
_entity_poly.pdbx_strand_id
1 'polypeptide(L)'
;MLLLLPGVGRKVADCVALFALNRTHIVPVDTHMAQVAVEYLAAPSAAAAVGRKRSRPGCLLSEEEAQSPDNLLLEWRKQAEALKVKKGASPATVKAIEEGRSSAASLLRASRKTPVPPLYERHHNVIQDAFWKLFGNYAGWAHSILFYYRLRK
;
A
#
# COMPACT_ATOMS: atom_id res chain seq x y z
N MET A 1 -8.82 -18.32 12.77
CA MET A 1 -8.26 -18.88 14.02
C MET A 1 -7.21 -18.00 14.67
N LEU A 2 -6.21 -17.44 13.96
CA LEU A 2 -5.17 -16.62 14.60
C LEU A 2 -5.68 -15.35 15.28
N LEU A 3 -6.74 -14.71 14.76
CA LEU A 3 -7.35 -13.49 15.33
C LEU A 3 -7.97 -13.67 16.72
N LEU A 4 -8.17 -14.91 17.19
CA LEU A 4 -8.71 -15.17 18.52
C LEU A 4 -7.63 -15.08 19.61
N LEU A 5 -6.35 -15.03 19.23
CA LEU A 5 -5.25 -14.95 20.17
C LEU A 5 -5.07 -13.50 20.66
N PRO A 6 -4.92 -13.27 21.98
CA PRO A 6 -4.68 -11.94 22.52
C PRO A 6 -3.45 -11.28 21.88
N GLY A 7 -3.60 -10.03 21.42
CA GLY A 7 -2.53 -9.27 20.76
C GLY A 7 -2.33 -9.58 19.27
N VAL A 8 -3.10 -10.51 18.67
CA VAL A 8 -2.99 -10.85 17.25
C VAL A 8 -4.06 -10.14 16.42
N GLY A 9 -3.69 -9.00 15.84
CA GLY A 9 -4.51 -8.32 14.83
C GLY A 9 -4.30 -8.88 13.42
N ARG A 10 -5.09 -8.40 12.44
CA ARG A 10 -5.02 -8.82 11.01
C ARG A 10 -3.62 -8.83 10.44
N LYS A 11 -2.90 -7.71 10.54
CA LYS A 11 -1.50 -7.59 10.11
C LYS A 11 -0.62 -8.71 10.66
N VAL A 12 -0.73 -9.02 11.94
CA VAL A 12 0.11 -10.04 12.60
C VAL A 12 -0.31 -11.44 12.16
N ALA A 13 -1.62 -11.71 12.10
CA ALA A 13 -2.14 -12.97 11.58
C ALA A 13 -1.65 -13.24 10.15
N ASP A 14 -1.64 -12.21 9.29
CA ASP A 14 -1.16 -12.30 7.92
C ASP A 14 0.35 -12.50 7.84
N CYS A 15 1.14 -11.86 8.73
CA CYS A 15 2.58 -12.13 8.84
C CYS A 15 2.85 -13.61 9.17
N VAL A 16 2.13 -14.16 10.15
CA VAL A 16 2.28 -15.58 10.53
C VAL A 16 1.85 -16.48 9.38
N ALA A 17 0.75 -16.15 8.71
CA ALA A 17 0.27 -16.91 7.55
C ALA A 17 1.33 -16.96 6.42
N LEU A 18 1.91 -15.81 6.08
CA LEU A 18 2.91 -15.68 5.02
C LEU A 18 4.23 -16.39 5.39
N PHE A 19 4.80 -16.08 6.56
CA PHE A 19 6.16 -16.47 6.89
C PHE A 19 6.29 -17.82 7.59
N ALA A 20 5.23 -18.33 8.23
CA ALA A 20 5.28 -19.56 9.01
C ALA A 20 4.28 -20.65 8.57
N LEU A 21 3.20 -20.29 7.86
CA LEU A 21 2.15 -21.24 7.45
C LEU A 21 2.10 -21.49 5.93
N ASN A 22 3.18 -21.12 5.22
CA ASN A 22 3.35 -21.34 3.80
C ASN A 22 2.23 -20.73 2.92
N ARG A 23 1.59 -19.65 3.38
CA ARG A 23 0.56 -18.93 2.61
C ARG A 23 1.18 -17.78 1.81
N THR A 24 1.85 -18.14 0.72
CA THR A 24 2.66 -17.22 -0.11
C THR A 24 1.89 -16.09 -0.82
N HIS A 25 0.56 -16.23 -0.90
CA HIS A 25 -0.34 -15.25 -1.52
C HIS A 25 -0.90 -14.22 -0.52
N ILE A 26 -0.75 -14.46 0.79
CA ILE A 26 -1.25 -13.55 1.83
C ILE A 26 -0.30 -12.36 1.96
N VAL A 27 -0.86 -11.15 2.03
CA VAL A 27 -0.12 -9.90 2.08
C VAL A 27 -0.34 -9.23 3.43
N PRO A 28 0.68 -9.17 4.31
CA PRO A 28 0.57 -8.46 5.58
C PRO A 28 0.42 -6.94 5.36
N VAL A 29 -0.78 -6.40 5.59
CA VAL A 29 -1.03 -4.97 5.38
C VAL A 29 -0.76 -4.18 6.66
N ASP A 30 0.21 -3.27 6.61
CA ASP A 30 0.50 -2.27 7.65
C ASP A 30 0.43 -0.83 7.10
N THR A 31 0.93 0.14 7.86
CA THR A 31 0.96 1.55 7.42
C THR A 31 1.91 1.78 6.24
N HIS A 32 3.01 1.04 6.12
CA HIS A 32 3.91 1.11 4.98
C HIS A 32 3.24 0.57 3.71
N MET A 33 2.49 -0.52 3.83
CA MET A 33 1.75 -1.09 2.72
C MET A 33 0.54 -0.27 2.33
N ALA A 34 -0.12 0.39 3.29
CA ALA A 34 -1.11 1.41 2.99
C ALA A 34 -0.52 2.56 2.16
N GLN A 35 0.69 3.02 2.48
CA GLN A 35 1.38 4.05 1.68
C GLN A 35 1.72 3.57 0.27
N VAL A 36 2.19 2.33 0.13
CA VAL A 36 2.41 1.70 -1.17
C VAL A 36 1.10 1.60 -1.96
N ALA A 37 0.01 1.21 -1.32
CA ALA A 37 -1.28 1.10 -1.98
C ALA A 37 -1.79 2.46 -2.52
N VAL A 38 -1.71 3.51 -1.69
CA VAL A 38 -2.09 4.87 -2.08
C VAL A 38 -1.25 5.39 -3.24
N GLU A 39 0.06 5.10 -3.24
CA GLU A 39 0.98 5.59 -4.27
C GLU A 39 0.88 4.82 -5.59
N TYR A 40 0.73 3.49 -5.54
CA TYR A 40 0.93 2.63 -6.72
C TYR A 40 -0.29 1.79 -7.11
N LEU A 41 -1.20 1.47 -6.19
CA LEU A 41 -2.35 0.60 -6.49
C LEU A 41 -3.62 1.38 -6.84
N ALA A 42 -3.78 2.58 -6.29
CA ALA A 42 -4.93 3.45 -6.57
C ALA A 42 -4.78 4.28 -7.88
N ALA A 43 -3.94 3.85 -8.82
CA ALA A 43 -3.77 4.52 -10.11
C ALA A 43 -4.72 3.92 -11.15
N PRO A 44 -5.46 4.75 -11.93
CA PRO A 44 -6.31 4.24 -13.00
C PRO A 44 -5.44 3.58 -14.06
N SER A 45 -5.65 2.29 -14.30
CA SER A 45 -5.37 1.44 -15.49
C SER A 45 -4.38 1.93 -16.57
N ALA A 46 -3.31 2.64 -16.23
CA ALA A 46 -2.26 3.04 -17.18
C ALA A 46 -1.05 2.09 -17.08
N ALA A 47 -0.88 1.40 -15.94
CA ALA A 47 0.18 0.42 -15.74
C ALA A 47 -0.19 -1.01 -16.15
N ALA A 48 -1.48 -1.30 -16.38
CA ALA A 48 -1.93 -2.62 -16.85
C ALA A 48 -1.51 -2.92 -18.30
N ALA A 49 -1.09 -1.90 -19.07
CA ALA A 49 -0.74 -2.03 -20.49
C ALA A 49 0.77 -2.19 -20.79
N VAL A 50 1.68 -2.07 -19.82
CA VAL A 50 3.14 -2.17 -20.05
C VAL A 50 3.78 -3.32 -19.26
N GLY A 51 3.14 -4.48 -19.31
CA GLY A 51 3.74 -5.75 -18.94
C GLY A 51 3.37 -6.77 -20.00
N ARG A 52 4.32 -7.11 -20.89
CA ARG A 52 4.20 -8.21 -21.84
C ARG A 52 3.46 -9.38 -21.16
N LYS A 53 2.34 -9.83 -21.75
CA LYS A 53 1.71 -11.11 -21.42
C LYS A 53 2.78 -12.19 -21.56
N ARG A 54 3.52 -12.52 -20.50
CA ARG A 54 4.08 -13.86 -20.37
C ARG A 54 2.86 -14.71 -20.12
N SER A 55 2.48 -15.53 -21.10
CA SER A 55 1.46 -16.55 -20.90
C SER A 55 1.92 -17.38 -19.70
N ARG A 56 1.25 -17.20 -18.56
CA ARG A 56 1.32 -18.16 -17.47
C ARG A 56 0.19 -19.14 -17.73
N PRO A 57 0.48 -20.42 -18.04
CA PRO A 57 -0.56 -21.43 -18.11
C PRO A 57 -1.17 -21.56 -16.70
N GLY A 58 -2.50 -21.45 -16.58
CA GLY A 58 -3.21 -21.92 -15.39
C GLY A 58 -4.03 -20.93 -14.56
N CYS A 59 -4.38 -19.74 -15.04
CA CYS A 59 -5.37 -18.91 -14.32
C CYS A 59 -6.57 -18.61 -15.22
N LEU A 60 -7.52 -19.52 -15.24
CA LEU A 60 -8.87 -19.29 -15.74
C LEU A 60 -9.71 -18.88 -14.53
N LEU A 61 -9.93 -17.58 -14.34
CA LEU A 61 -10.98 -17.11 -13.45
C LEU A 61 -11.87 -16.16 -14.24
N SER A 62 -13.14 -16.54 -14.27
CA SER A 62 -14.25 -15.85 -14.90
C SER A 62 -14.39 -14.42 -14.37
N GLU A 63 -14.70 -13.52 -15.30
CA GLU A 63 -15.05 -12.13 -15.06
C GLU A 63 -16.43 -12.08 -14.41
N GLU A 64 -16.54 -12.42 -13.12
CA GLU A 64 -17.76 -12.17 -12.36
C GLU A 64 -17.67 -10.83 -11.61
N GLU A 65 -18.56 -9.94 -12.03
CA GLU A 65 -18.75 -8.57 -11.57
C GLU A 65 -19.01 -8.50 -10.06
N ALA A 66 -18.05 -7.97 -9.32
CA ALA A 66 -18.26 -7.45 -7.96
C ALA A 66 -17.97 -5.95 -8.00
N GLN A 67 -18.87 -5.11 -7.45
CA GLN A 67 -18.71 -3.66 -7.27
C GLN A 67 -17.24 -3.27 -7.17
N SER A 68 -16.70 -2.63 -8.22
CA SER A 68 -15.26 -2.65 -8.47
C SER A 68 -14.46 -2.19 -7.24
N PRO A 69 -13.60 -3.06 -6.66
CA PRO A 69 -12.75 -2.72 -5.52
C PRO A 69 -11.84 -1.50 -5.78
N ASP A 70 -11.69 -1.12 -7.05
CA ASP A 70 -10.96 0.07 -7.49
C ASP A 70 -11.56 1.37 -6.94
N ASN A 71 -12.89 1.43 -6.74
CA ASN A 71 -13.56 2.65 -6.24
C ASN A 71 -13.15 2.95 -4.78
N LEU A 72 -12.95 1.92 -3.96
CA LEU A 72 -12.53 2.08 -2.57
C LEU A 72 -11.07 2.53 -2.44
N LEU A 73 -10.17 1.98 -3.27
CA LEU A 73 -8.77 2.45 -3.33
C LEU A 73 -8.68 3.91 -3.78
N LEU A 74 -9.51 4.30 -4.75
CA LEU A 74 -9.56 5.66 -5.25
C LEU A 74 -10.05 6.64 -4.19
N GLU A 75 -11.13 6.29 -3.48
CA GLU A 75 -11.65 7.12 -2.39
C GLU A 75 -10.63 7.26 -1.26
N TRP A 76 -9.98 6.14 -0.90
CA TRP A 76 -8.97 6.15 0.14
C TRP A 76 -7.71 6.96 -0.25
N ARG A 77 -7.36 7.00 -1.54
CA ARG A 77 -6.34 7.90 -2.08
C ARG A 77 -6.73 9.37 -1.93
N LYS A 78 -7.97 9.75 -2.27
CA LYS A 78 -8.44 11.13 -2.08
C LYS A 78 -8.33 11.57 -0.62
N GLN A 79 -8.67 10.68 0.31
CA GLN A 79 -8.51 10.92 1.75
C GLN A 79 -7.05 11.14 2.13
N ALA A 80 -6.12 10.35 1.59
CA ALA A 80 -4.69 10.52 1.82
C ALA A 80 -4.17 11.87 1.28
N GLU A 81 -4.61 12.29 0.09
CA GLU A 81 -4.26 13.60 -0.49
C GLU A 81 -4.81 14.77 0.34
N ALA A 82 -6.05 14.68 0.81
CA ALA A 82 -6.62 15.68 1.71
C ALA A 82 -5.80 15.83 3.02
N LEU A 83 -5.27 14.71 3.54
CA LEU A 83 -4.38 14.72 4.71
C LEU A 83 -3.00 15.32 4.41
N LYS A 84 -2.46 15.13 3.20
CA LYS A 84 -1.24 15.81 2.74
C LYS A 84 -1.41 17.32 2.73
N VAL A 85 -2.52 17.79 2.15
CA VAL A 85 -2.83 19.24 2.09
C VAL A 85 -2.93 19.82 3.50
N LYS A 86 -3.65 19.17 4.42
CA LYS A 86 -3.76 19.62 5.82
C LYS A 86 -2.43 19.67 6.56
N LYS A 87 -1.51 18.73 6.32
CA LYS A 87 -0.17 18.70 6.95
C LYS A 87 0.84 19.64 6.27
N GLY A 88 0.68 19.90 4.97
CA GLY A 88 1.52 20.83 4.20
C GLY A 88 1.11 22.30 4.37
N ALA A 89 -0.11 22.57 4.81
CA ALA A 89 -0.67 23.91 4.99
C ALA A 89 -0.42 24.50 6.40
N SER A 90 0.82 24.48 6.89
CA SER A 90 1.23 25.46 7.90
C SER A 90 1.86 26.67 7.18
N PRO A 91 1.25 27.87 7.24
CA PRO A 91 1.75 29.06 6.55
C PRO A 91 3.16 29.51 7.01
N ALA A 92 3.69 28.96 8.11
CA ALA A 92 5.04 29.25 8.60
C ALA A 92 6.15 28.55 7.80
N THR A 93 5.92 27.35 7.24
CA THR A 93 6.97 26.58 6.57
C THR A 93 7.33 27.14 5.19
N VAL A 94 6.37 27.77 4.51
CA VAL A 94 6.61 28.40 3.19
C VAL A 94 7.48 29.65 3.33
N LYS A 95 7.38 30.39 4.45
CA LYS A 95 8.23 31.56 4.72
C LYS A 95 9.67 31.22 5.14
N ALA A 96 9.93 30.02 5.66
CA ALA A 96 11.26 29.61 6.12
C ALA A 96 12.19 29.10 4.99
N ILE A 97 11.69 28.96 3.76
CA ILE A 97 12.49 28.48 2.61
C ILE A 97 13.32 29.63 2.00
N GLU A 98 12.96 30.89 2.23
CA GLU A 98 13.71 32.05 1.70
C GLU A 98 14.98 32.40 2.51
N GLU A 99 15.13 31.92 3.74
CA GLU A 99 16.27 32.27 4.61
C GLU A 99 17.09 31.03 4.97
N GLY A 100 18.00 30.66 4.07
CA GLY A 100 18.77 29.42 4.16
C GLY A 100 19.68 29.31 5.40
N ARG A 101 19.54 28.23 6.17
CA ARG A 101 20.65 27.50 6.82
C ARG A 101 20.18 26.20 7.47
N SER A 102 20.18 25.10 6.70
CA SER A 102 20.26 23.70 7.17
C SER A 102 20.22 22.79 5.95
N SER A 103 21.15 21.83 5.85
CA SER A 103 21.30 20.93 4.69
C SER A 103 19.94 20.43 4.16
N ALA A 104 19.61 20.82 2.92
CA ALA A 104 18.37 20.47 2.22
C ALA A 104 18.09 18.96 2.24
N ALA A 105 19.14 18.12 2.32
CA ALA A 105 19.02 16.67 2.38
C ALA A 105 18.32 16.15 3.65
N SER A 106 18.48 16.80 4.82
CA SER A 106 17.84 16.36 6.07
C SER A 106 16.38 16.82 6.18
N LEU A 107 16.05 18.01 5.67
CA LEU A 107 14.67 18.51 5.63
C LEU A 107 13.82 17.79 4.57
N LEU A 108 14.42 17.43 3.42
CA LEU A 108 13.77 16.59 2.40
C LEU A 108 13.55 15.13 2.88
N ARG A 109 14.37 14.64 3.82
CA ARG A 109 14.28 13.24 4.30
C ARG A 109 13.23 13.04 5.39
N ALA A 110 12.94 14.07 6.19
CA ALA A 110 11.88 14.03 7.20
C ALA A 110 10.45 14.06 6.62
N SER A 111 10.28 14.47 5.36
CA SER A 111 8.98 14.76 4.72
C SER A 111 8.68 13.87 3.49
N ARG A 112 8.78 12.53 3.62
CA ARG A 112 8.47 11.61 2.49
C ARG A 112 7.41 10.55 2.77
N LYS A 113 6.97 10.40 4.02
CA LYS A 113 5.95 9.42 4.36
C LYS A 113 4.58 9.99 3.99
N THR A 114 3.93 9.37 3.01
CA THR A 114 2.58 9.75 2.62
C THR A 114 1.65 9.54 3.83
N PRO A 115 0.93 10.58 4.29
CA PRO A 115 -0.01 10.43 5.38
C PRO A 115 -1.16 9.56 4.88
N VAL A 116 -1.35 8.44 5.57
CA VAL A 116 -2.41 7.49 5.27
C VAL A 116 -3.55 7.64 6.27
N PRO A 117 -4.81 7.51 5.84
CA PRO A 117 -5.95 7.44 6.75
C PRO A 117 -5.86 6.19 7.65
N PRO A 118 -6.63 6.14 8.75
CA PRO A 118 -6.71 4.95 9.59
C PRO A 118 -7.05 3.68 8.80
N LEU A 119 -6.33 2.60 9.11
CA LEU A 119 -6.45 1.33 8.39
C LEU A 119 -7.54 0.45 9.02
N TYR A 120 -8.74 0.46 8.45
CA TYR A 120 -9.83 -0.47 8.79
C TYR A 120 -9.73 -1.81 8.06
N GLU A 121 -10.50 -2.78 8.56
CA GLU A 121 -10.65 -4.13 8.02
C GLU A 121 -10.92 -4.17 6.51
N ARG A 122 -11.86 -3.33 6.03
CA ARG A 122 -12.19 -3.22 4.59
C ARG A 122 -10.99 -2.89 3.69
N HIS A 123 -10.04 -2.09 4.20
CA HIS A 123 -8.86 -1.71 3.41
C HIS A 123 -7.87 -2.86 3.27
N HIS A 124 -7.79 -3.76 4.26
CA HIS A 124 -6.91 -4.92 4.20
C HIS A 124 -7.30 -5.82 3.03
N ASN A 125 -8.59 -6.15 2.93
CA ASN A 125 -9.11 -7.02 1.86
C ASN A 125 -8.82 -6.41 0.49
N VAL A 126 -9.11 -5.11 0.31
CA VAL A 126 -8.94 -4.45 -0.99
C VAL A 126 -7.46 -4.34 -1.40
N ILE A 127 -6.55 -4.03 -0.47
CA ILE A 127 -5.11 -4.05 -0.76
C ILE A 127 -4.67 -5.46 -1.12
N GLN A 128 -5.10 -6.46 -0.35
CA GLN A 128 -4.74 -7.85 -0.55
C GLN A 128 -5.18 -8.34 -1.94
N ASP A 129 -6.41 -8.02 -2.34
CA ASP A 129 -6.94 -8.34 -3.67
C ASP A 129 -6.15 -7.64 -4.77
N ALA A 130 -5.81 -6.36 -4.60
CA ALA A 130 -5.02 -5.62 -5.57
C ALA A 130 -3.61 -6.22 -5.75
N PHE A 131 -2.95 -6.60 -4.66
CA PHE A 131 -1.66 -7.30 -4.72
C PHE A 131 -1.77 -8.68 -5.36
N TRP A 132 -2.84 -9.43 -5.04
CA TRP A 132 -3.06 -10.75 -5.63
C TRP A 132 -3.33 -10.66 -7.13
N LYS A 133 -4.14 -9.70 -7.59
CA LYS A 133 -4.35 -9.41 -9.02
C LYS A 133 -3.04 -9.07 -9.74
N LEU A 134 -2.13 -8.35 -9.08
CA LEU A 134 -0.86 -7.92 -9.69
C LEU A 134 0.23 -9.00 -9.69
N PHE A 135 0.35 -9.77 -8.60
CA PHE A 135 1.49 -10.68 -8.36
C PHE A 135 1.10 -12.16 -8.30
N GLY A 136 -0.18 -12.48 -8.22
CA GLY A 136 -0.72 -13.84 -8.13
C GLY A 136 -0.30 -14.57 -6.86
N ASN A 137 0.03 -15.86 -7.00
CA ASN A 137 0.32 -16.78 -5.88
C ASN A 137 1.52 -16.40 -5.01
N TYR A 138 2.35 -15.45 -5.45
CA TYR A 138 3.53 -14.98 -4.73
C TYR A 138 3.39 -13.53 -4.24
N ALA A 139 2.15 -13.02 -4.16
CA ALA A 139 1.87 -11.66 -3.71
C ALA A 139 2.50 -11.31 -2.35
N GLY A 140 2.55 -12.24 -1.39
CA GLY A 140 3.19 -12.02 -0.09
C GLY A 140 4.71 -11.87 -0.18
N TRP A 141 5.35 -12.58 -1.11
CA TRP A 141 6.79 -12.41 -1.38
C TRP A 141 7.09 -11.09 -2.08
N ALA A 142 6.27 -10.70 -3.06
CA ALA A 142 6.38 -9.40 -3.72
C ALA A 142 6.19 -8.24 -2.73
N HIS A 143 5.23 -8.36 -1.82
CA HIS A 143 5.04 -7.47 -0.68
C HIS A 143 6.34 -7.27 0.10
N SER A 144 7.06 -8.35 0.42
CA SER A 144 8.29 -8.26 1.23
C SER A 144 9.35 -7.40 0.54
N ILE A 145 9.49 -7.51 -0.79
CA ILE A 145 10.41 -6.69 -1.58
C ILE A 145 10.00 -5.22 -1.55
N LEU A 146 8.71 -4.92 -1.76
CA LEU A 146 8.18 -3.55 -1.72
C LEU A 146 8.30 -2.92 -0.33
N PHE A 147 8.10 -3.71 0.71
CA PHE A 147 8.30 -3.31 2.10
C PHE A 147 9.77 -2.94 2.37
N TYR A 148 10.72 -3.79 1.99
CA TYR A 148 12.15 -3.49 2.14
C TYR A 148 12.57 -2.24 1.36
N TYR A 149 12.06 -2.07 0.13
CA TYR A 149 12.31 -0.86 -0.66
C TYR A 149 11.78 0.39 0.07
N ARG A 150 10.58 0.32 0.65
CA ARG A 150 9.98 1.43 1.40
C ARG A 150 10.77 1.79 2.66
N LEU A 151 11.32 0.82 3.39
CA LEU A 151 12.11 1.08 4.60
C LEU A 151 13.41 1.85 4.34
N ARG A 152 13.93 1.82 3.10
CA ARG A 152 15.17 2.53 2.71
C ARG A 152 14.95 4.00 2.33
N LYS A 153 13.70 4.44 2.15
CA LYS A 153 13.33 5.77 1.67
C LYS A 153 13.29 6.82 2.78
#